data_AF-A0A660EC78-F1
#
_entry.id   AF-A0A660EC78-F1
#
_cell.length_a   1.000
_cell.length_b   1.000
_cell.length_c   1.000
_cell.angle_alpha   90.00
_cell.angle_beta   90.00
_cell.angle_gamma   90.00
#
_symmetry.space_group_name_H-M   'P 1'
#
loop_
_entity.id
_entity.type
_entity.pdbx_description
1 polymer ?
#
loop_
_entity_poly.entity_id
_entity_poly.type
_entity_poly.pdbx_seq_one_letter_code
_entity_poly.pdbx_strand_id
1 'polypeptide(L)'
;MWWAIVTSTTVGYGDISPHTLVGKFAAVLLMLIGVGFIGILTSTITSYFAKEDTSNFDKLYAEIKKLETQNEIIQAKLKALENKQEDK
;
A
#
# COMPACT_ATOMS: atom_id res chain seq x y z
N MET A 1 -14.07 7.21 -33.29
CA MET A 1 -14.11 6.40 -32.05
C MET A 1 -12.84 5.55 -31.89
N TRP A 2 -12.45 4.76 -32.90
CA TRP A 2 -11.26 3.89 -32.86
C TRP A 2 -9.97 4.58 -32.38
N TRP A 3 -9.59 5.69 -33.01
CA TRP A 3 -8.38 6.43 -32.64
C TRP A 3 -8.29 6.79 -31.15
N ALA A 4 -9.42 7.22 -30.55
CA ALA A 4 -9.45 7.62 -29.14
C ALA A 4 -9.19 6.44 -28.20
N ILE A 5 -9.71 5.25 -28.55
CA ILE A 5 -9.52 4.02 -27.78
C ILE A 5 -8.04 3.60 -27.81
N VAL A 6 -7.46 3.52 -29.01
CA VAL A 6 -6.05 3.14 -29.23
C VAL A 6 -5.07 4.12 -28.57
N THR A 7 -5.41 5.42 -28.57
CA THR A 7 -4.61 6.45 -27.90
C THR A 7 -4.74 6.33 -26.39
N SER A 8 -5.94 6.07 -25.87
CA SER A 8 -6.18 5.90 -24.43
C SER A 8 -5.51 4.65 -23.86
N THR A 9 -5.34 3.60 -24.66
CA THR A 9 -4.63 2.38 -24.28
C THR A 9 -3.13 2.45 -24.56
N THR A 10 -2.60 3.62 -24.95
CA THR A 10 -1.19 3.88 -25.28
C THR A 10 -0.62 3.06 -26.45
N VAL A 11 -1.47 2.41 -27.26
CA VAL A 11 -1.03 1.58 -28.40
C VAL A 11 -0.55 2.45 -29.57
N GLY A 12 -1.30 3.49 -29.90
CA GLY A 12 -0.89 4.54 -30.84
C GLY A 12 -0.41 4.08 -32.23
N TYR A 13 -1.28 3.46 -33.05
CA TYR A 13 -0.92 3.02 -34.41
C TYR A 13 -0.52 4.15 -35.37
N GLY A 14 -0.97 5.38 -35.13
CA GLY A 14 -0.62 6.56 -35.95
C GLY A 14 -1.30 6.64 -37.31
N ASP A 15 -2.25 5.75 -37.58
CA ASP A 15 -3.06 5.66 -38.80
C ASP A 15 -4.05 6.83 -38.93
N ILE A 16 -4.60 7.28 -37.81
CA ILE A 16 -5.55 8.39 -37.75
C ILE A 16 -5.07 9.35 -36.66
N SER A 17 -5.15 10.66 -36.89
CA SER A 17 -4.83 11.66 -35.87
C SER A 17 -5.65 12.93 -36.06
N PRO A 18 -5.91 13.71 -35.00
CA PRO A 18 -6.63 14.96 -35.12
C PRO A 18 -5.77 16.02 -35.81
N HIS A 19 -6.23 16.48 -36.98
CA HIS A 19 -5.56 17.53 -37.73
C HIS A 19 -5.96 18.96 -37.31
N THR A 20 -7.12 19.11 -36.67
CA THR A 20 -7.64 20.40 -36.22
C THR A 20 -7.05 20.83 -34.88
N LEU A 21 -6.96 22.15 -34.65
CA LEU A 21 -6.42 22.70 -33.40
C LEU A 21 -7.18 22.17 -32.17
N VAL A 22 -8.51 22.19 -32.24
CA VAL A 22 -9.41 21.69 -31.18
C VAL A 22 -9.22 20.19 -30.95
N GLY A 23 -9.09 19.41 -32.03
CA GLY A 23 -8.84 17.97 -31.93
C GLY A 23 -7.50 17.64 -31.27
N LYS A 24 -6.45 18.44 -31.52
CA LYS A 24 -5.15 18.29 -30.86
C LYS A 24 -5.24 18.58 -29.37
N PHE A 25 -5.96 19.63 -28.96
CA PHE A 25 -6.21 19.90 -27.54
C PHE A 25 -6.95 18.74 -26.85
N ALA A 26 -7.99 18.20 -27.48
CA ALA A 26 -8.70 17.04 -26.98
C ALA A 26 -7.80 15.80 -26.87
N ALA A 27 -6.87 15.61 -27.82
CA ALA A 27 -5.88 14.53 -27.78
C ALA A 27 -4.95 14.63 -26.57
N VAL A 28 -4.42 15.82 -26.30
CA VAL A 28 -3.56 16.07 -25.15
C VAL A 28 -4.32 15.79 -23.85
N LEU A 29 -5.55 16.27 -23.75
CA LEU A 29 -6.38 16.03 -22.57
C LEU A 29 -6.65 14.54 -22.35
N LEU A 30 -6.95 13.80 -23.42
CA LEU A 30 -7.15 12.37 -23.39
C LEU A 30 -5.89 11.62 -22.92
N MET A 31 -4.71 12.02 -23.39
CA MET A 31 -3.43 11.44 -22.95
C MET A 31 -3.18 11.67 -21.44
N LEU A 32 -3.42 12.90 -20.96
CA LEU A 32 -3.27 13.23 -19.54
C LEU A 32 -4.23 12.42 -18.66
N ILE A 33 -5.48 12.29 -19.09
CA ILE A 33 -6.49 11.49 -18.39
C ILE A 33 -6.08 10.02 -18.36
N GLY A 34 -5.61 9.45 -19.48
CA GLY A 34 -5.18 8.05 -19.54
C GLY A 34 -4.07 7.73 -18.54
N VAL A 35 -3.02 8.55 -18.51
CA VAL A 35 -1.90 8.37 -17.56
C VAL A 35 -2.34 8.62 -16.12
N GLY A 36 -3.13 9.67 -15.89
CA GLY A 36 -3.67 9.98 -14.56
C GLY A 36 -4.56 8.86 -14.02
N PHE A 37 -5.39 8.26 -14.88
CA PHE A 37 -6.28 7.16 -14.52
C PHE A 37 -5.49 5.92 -14.08
N ILE A 38 -4.47 5.53 -14.83
CA ILE A 38 -3.58 4.41 -14.44
C ILE A 38 -2.89 4.72 -13.11
N GLY A 39 -2.38 5.95 -12.93
CA GLY A 39 -1.75 6.37 -11.68
C GLY A 39 -2.68 6.28 -10.47
N ILE A 40 -3.94 6.69 -10.60
CA ILE A 40 -4.94 6.59 -9.53
C ILE A 40 -5.27 5.12 -9.22
N LEU A 41 -5.43 4.29 -10.24
CA LEU A 41 -5.66 2.84 -10.05
C LEU A 41 -4.49 2.20 -9.29
N THR A 42 -3.26 2.46 -9.74
CA THR A 42 -2.05 1.97 -9.06
C THR A 42 -2.00 2.47 -7.62
N SER A 43 -2.20 3.77 -7.38
CA SER A 43 -2.20 4.35 -6.04
C SER A 43 -3.24 3.72 -5.11
N THR A 44 -4.43 3.42 -5.64
CA THR A 44 -5.52 2.81 -4.87
C THR A 44 -5.17 1.40 -4.45
N ILE A 45 -4.64 0.60 -5.38
CA ILE A 45 -4.17 -0.76 -5.12
C ILE A 45 -3.03 -0.72 -4.11
N THR A 46 -1.98 0.08 -4.37
CA THR A 46 -0.85 0.23 -3.45
C THR A 46 -1.31 0.66 -2.05
N SER A 47 -2.27 1.56 -1.93
CA SER A 47 -2.80 1.99 -0.62
C SER A 47 -3.56 0.89 0.10
N TYR A 48 -4.28 0.04 -0.63
CA TYR A 48 -4.97 -1.11 -0.05
C TYR A 48 -3.97 -2.10 0.55
N PHE A 49 -2.94 -2.49 -0.23
CA PHE A 49 -1.91 -3.41 0.22
C PHE A 49 -1.04 -2.81 1.35
N ALA A 50 -0.65 -1.54 1.24
CA ALA A 50 0.15 -0.87 2.27
C ALA A 50 -0.59 -0.78 3.62
N LYS A 51 -1.93 -0.62 3.62
CA LYS A 51 -2.73 -0.65 4.86
C LYS A 51 -2.73 -2.03 5.50
N GLU A 52 -2.83 -3.09 4.70
CA GLU A 52 -2.79 -4.47 5.18
C GLU A 52 -1.45 -4.79 5.83
N ASP A 53 -0.34 -4.44 5.16
CA ASP A 53 1.02 -4.61 5.68
C ASP A 53 1.23 -3.86 6.99
N THR A 54 0.86 -2.57 7.04
CA THR A 54 1.00 -1.75 8.26
C THR A 54 0.22 -2.34 9.44
N SER A 55 -1.01 -2.81 9.19
CA SER A 55 -1.86 -3.39 10.24
C SER A 55 -1.28 -4.68 10.85
N ASN A 56 -0.55 -5.47 10.06
CA ASN A 56 0.11 -6.68 10.52
C ASN A 56 1.36 -6.37 11.33
N PHE A 57 2.15 -5.36 10.93
CA PHE A 57 3.29 -4.91 11.71
C PHE A 57 2.87 -4.38 13.08
N ASP A 58 1.82 -3.55 13.17
CA ASP A 58 1.33 -3.02 14.45
C ASP A 58 0.92 -4.14 15.42
N LYS A 59 0.25 -5.18 14.91
CA LYS A 59 -0.11 -6.37 15.71
C LYS A 59 1.12 -7.14 16.17
N LEU A 60 2.10 -7.33 15.28
CA LEU A 60 3.35 -8.02 15.60
C LEU A 60 4.13 -7.29 16.70
N TYR A 61 4.25 -5.96 16.61
CA TYR A 61 4.89 -5.16 17.65
C TYR A 61 4.14 -5.24 18.98
N ALA A 62 2.81 -5.24 18.97
CA ALA A 62 2.00 -5.42 20.17
C ALA A 62 2.20 -6.82 20.80
N GLU A 63 2.30 -7.87 19.98
CA GLU A 63 2.58 -9.24 20.42
C GLU A 63 3.97 -9.34 21.07
N ILE A 64 5.01 -8.77 20.44
CA ILE A 64 6.38 -8.73 20.97
C ILE A 64 6.41 -8.04 22.33
N LYS A 65 5.75 -6.88 22.47
CA LYS A 65 5.68 -6.14 23.73
C LYS A 65 5.00 -6.95 24.84
N LYS A 66 3.93 -7.68 24.50
CA LYS A 66 3.23 -8.57 25.44
C LYS A 66 4.11 -9.74 25.88
N LEU A 67 4.90 -10.31 24.97
CA LEU A 67 5.86 -11.36 25.29
C LEU A 67 6.97 -10.86 26.23
N GLU A 68 7.51 -9.66 25.97
CA GLU A 68 8.52 -9.03 26.82
C GLU A 68 8.00 -8.83 28.26
N THR A 69 6.80 -8.28 28.40
CA THR A 69 6.14 -8.10 29.72
C THR A 69 5.94 -9.44 30.43
N GLN A 70 5.55 -10.49 29.71
CA GLN A 70 5.40 -11.83 30.30
C GLN A 70 6.72 -12.38 30.80
N ASN A 71 7.81 -12.20 30.04
CA ASN A 71 9.14 -12.61 30.47
C ASN A 71 9.55 -11.91 31.77
N GLU A 72 9.34 -10.59 31.88
CA GLU A 72 9.62 -9.85 33.11
C GLU A 72 8.84 -10.40 34.30
N ILE A 73 7.54 -10.68 34.12
CA ILE A 73 6.69 -11.23 35.19
C ILE A 73 7.17 -12.63 35.60
N ILE A 74 7.55 -13.47 34.64
CA ILE A 74 8.05 -14.82 34.92
C ILE A 74 9.34 -14.73 35.73
N GLN A 75 10.29 -13.87 35.33
CA GLN A 75 11.53 -13.65 36.07
C GLN A 75 11.27 -13.14 37.50
N ALA A 76 10.33 -12.19 37.66
CA ALA A 76 9.93 -11.69 38.97
C ALA A 76 9.32 -12.79 39.87
N LYS A 77 8.46 -13.66 39.30
CA LYS A 77 7.87 -14.79 40.03
C LYS A 77 8.91 -15.83 40.45
N LEU A 78 9.87 -16.15 39.56
CA LEU A 78 10.96 -17.08 39.88
C LEU A 78 11.77 -16.55 41.07
N LYS A 79 12.17 -15.28 41.04
CA LYS A 79 12.89 -14.63 42.15
C LYS A 79 12.10 -14.63 43.45
N ALA A 80 10.79 -14.39 43.39
CA ALA A 80 9.93 -14.42 44.56
C ALA A 80 9.77 -15.83 45.17
N LEU A 81 9.78 -16.87 44.33
CA LEU A 81 9.74 -18.26 44.78
C LEU A 81 11.05 -18.71 45.39
N GLU A 82 12.18 -18.31 44.80
CA GLU A 82 13.53 -18.58 45.32
C GLU A 82 13.70 -18.05 46.75
N ASN A 83 13.36 -16.77 46.99
CA ASN A 83 13.39 -16.18 48.33
C ASN A 83 12.49 -16.93 49.33
N LYS A 84 11.34 -17.46 48.88
CA LYS A 84 10.42 -18.24 49.72
C LYS A 84 10.93 -19.64 50.07
N GLN A 85 11.89 -20.16 49.31
CA GLN A 85 12.54 -21.44 49.58
C GLN A 85 13.71 -21.28 50.56
N GLU A 86 14.40 -20.13 50.56
CA GLU A 86 15.47 -19.84 51.52
C GLU A 86 14.98 -19.57 52.96
N ASP A 87 13.74 -19.08 53.13
CA ASP A 87 13.13 -18.82 54.44
C ASP A 87 12.56 -20.07 55.15
N LYS A 88 12.66 -21.26 54.54
CA LYS A 88 12.18 -22.54 55.10
C LYS A 88 13.32 -23.42 55.59
#